data_AF-A0A9D7VLQ6-F1
#
_entry.id   AF-A0A9D7VLQ6-F1
#
_cell.length_a   1.000
_cell.length_b   1.000
_cell.length_c   1.000
_cell.angle_alpha   90.00
_cell.angle_beta   90.00
_cell.angle_gamma   90.00
#
_symmetry.space_group_name_H-M   'P 1'
#
loop_
_entity.id
_entity.type
_entity.pdbx_description
1 polymer ?
#
loop_
_entity_poly.entity_id
_entity_poly.type
_entity_poly.pdbx_seq_one_letter_code
_entity_poly.pdbx_strand_id
1 'polypeptide(L)'
;MREEVARDSAAVRPATSVPSGQAGVIGPNAALQLAAAMTQMAGAEETGRLFAAAGLSAWLETPPGEMVPVPEVERLYAVLYRDWPETAAAFCTQAGWRTADYVIANRIPALARGVLRALPAGAAAHLLARAVARNAWTFAGEGTLRVLPGDR
;
A
#
# COMPACT_ATOMS: atom_id res chain seq x y z
N MET A 1 -31.38 34.28 -9.46
CA MET A 1 -31.49 33.02 -10.21
C MET A 1 -30.30 32.17 -9.81
N ARG A 2 -30.52 31.15 -8.99
CA ARG A 2 -29.50 30.25 -8.44
C ARG A 2 -29.41 29.04 -9.36
N GLU A 3 -28.22 28.66 -9.79
CA GLU A 3 -27.98 27.37 -10.45
C GLU A 3 -27.10 26.54 -9.52
N GLU A 4 -27.76 25.65 -8.76
CA GLU A 4 -27.13 24.57 -8.02
C GLU A 4 -26.72 23.47 -8.99
N VAL A 5 -25.42 23.27 -9.17
CA VAL A 5 -24.88 22.07 -9.82
C VAL A 5 -24.90 20.93 -8.80
N ALA A 6 -25.94 20.11 -8.88
CA ALA A 6 -26.00 18.83 -8.17
C ALA A 6 -24.89 17.91 -8.69
N ARG A 7 -23.93 17.58 -7.81
CA ARG A 7 -23.00 16.46 -8.03
C ARG A 7 -23.57 15.23 -7.34
N ASP A 8 -23.96 14.29 -8.19
CA ASP A 8 -24.45 12.96 -7.89
C ASP A 8 -23.41 12.15 -7.09
N SER A 9 -23.71 11.91 -5.80
CA SER A 9 -22.93 11.02 -4.94
C SER A 9 -23.37 9.59 -5.20
N ALA A 10 -22.72 8.93 -6.15
CA ALA A 10 -22.82 7.48 -6.30
C ALA A 10 -22.14 6.79 -5.11
N ALA A 11 -22.93 6.42 -4.10
CA ALA A 11 -22.50 5.61 -2.97
C ALA A 11 -21.98 4.25 -3.47
N VAL A 12 -20.70 4.00 -3.25
CA VAL A 12 -20.11 2.66 -3.41
C VAL A 12 -20.75 1.74 -2.37
N ARG A 13 -21.51 0.76 -2.83
CA ARG A 13 -22.06 -0.30 -1.97
C ARG A 13 -20.97 -1.35 -1.73
N PRO A 14 -20.67 -1.77 -0.50
CA PRO A 14 -19.77 -2.89 -0.28
C PRO A 14 -20.45 -4.17 -0.76
N ALA A 15 -19.76 -4.92 -1.62
CA ALA A 15 -20.15 -6.28 -1.95
C ALA A 15 -19.89 -7.17 -0.71
N THR A 16 -20.93 -7.80 -0.18
CA THR A 16 -20.80 -8.83 0.86
C THR A 16 -20.20 -10.08 0.21
N SER A 17 -18.91 -10.31 0.40
CA SER A 17 -18.27 -11.58 0.04
C SER A 17 -18.46 -12.61 1.14
N VAL A 18 -18.94 -13.78 0.75
CA VAL A 18 -19.01 -14.99 1.56
C VAL A 18 -17.57 -15.47 1.83
N PRO A 19 -17.20 -15.91 3.04
CA PRO A 19 -15.84 -16.36 3.31
C PRO A 19 -15.60 -17.73 2.65
N SER A 20 -14.91 -17.71 1.51
CA SER A 20 -14.18 -18.88 1.00
C SER A 20 -12.99 -19.14 1.93
N GLY A 21 -12.85 -20.39 2.39
CA GLY A 21 -11.98 -20.81 3.50
C GLY A 21 -10.46 -20.70 3.31
N GLN A 22 -9.96 -19.77 2.50
CA GLN A 22 -8.56 -19.40 2.45
C GLN A 22 -8.46 -17.89 2.36
N ALA A 23 -7.89 -17.26 3.39
CA ALA A 23 -7.67 -15.83 3.40
C ALA A 23 -6.75 -15.44 2.23
N GLY A 24 -7.10 -14.37 1.52
CA GLY A 24 -6.26 -13.77 0.51
C GLY A 24 -4.87 -13.42 1.05
N VAL A 25 -3.91 -13.30 0.13
CA VAL A 25 -2.52 -12.97 0.46
C VAL A 25 -2.07 -11.66 -0.18
N ILE A 26 -1.21 -10.93 0.52
CA ILE A 26 -0.63 -9.63 0.10
C ILE A 26 0.89 -9.64 0.30
N GLY A 27 1.60 -8.81 -0.47
CA GLY A 27 3.06 -8.75 -0.40
C GLY A 27 3.52 -8.27 0.97
N PRO A 28 4.63 -8.81 1.50
CA PRO A 28 5.10 -8.49 2.86
C PRO A 28 5.49 -7.01 3.00
N ASN A 29 5.84 -6.34 1.89
CA ASN A 29 6.15 -4.91 1.89
C ASN A 29 5.04 -4.01 2.45
N ALA A 30 3.77 -4.46 2.40
CA ALA A 30 2.67 -3.73 3.02
C ALA A 30 2.87 -3.54 4.53
N ALA A 31 3.56 -4.46 5.21
CA ALA A 31 3.93 -4.32 6.62
C ALA A 31 5.39 -3.86 6.79
N LEU A 32 6.33 -4.42 6.02
CA LEU A 32 7.76 -4.15 6.22
C LEU A 32 8.14 -2.69 5.98
N GLN A 33 7.61 -2.09 4.92
CA GLN A 33 7.94 -0.70 4.59
C GLN A 33 7.24 0.29 5.53
N LEU A 34 6.09 -0.10 6.10
CA LEU A 34 5.44 0.64 7.18
C LEU A 34 6.27 0.60 8.46
N ALA A 35 6.73 -0.58 8.89
CA ALA A 35 7.61 -0.71 10.06
C ALA A 35 8.85 0.17 9.91
N ALA A 36 9.48 0.11 8.75
CA ALA A 36 10.71 0.84 8.49
C ALA A 36 10.48 2.36 8.37
N ALA A 37 9.34 2.79 7.81
CA ALA A 37 8.92 4.20 7.80
C ALA A 37 8.65 4.74 9.21
N MET A 38 7.86 4.00 10.01
CA MET A 38 7.51 4.39 11.37
C MET A 38 8.75 4.38 12.28
N THR A 39 9.65 3.42 12.12
CA THR A 39 10.93 3.39 12.85
C THR A 39 11.77 4.63 12.57
N GLN A 40 11.82 5.08 11.31
CA GLN A 40 12.55 6.29 10.93
C GLN A 40 11.91 7.57 11.50
N MET A 41 10.58 7.64 11.52
CA MET A 41 9.85 8.87 11.81
C MET A 41 9.48 9.03 13.30
N ALA A 42 9.23 7.93 13.98
CA ALA A 42 8.70 7.88 15.36
C ALA A 42 9.52 6.97 16.29
N GLY A 43 10.48 6.21 15.77
CA GLY A 43 11.35 5.34 16.55
C GLY A 43 10.88 3.89 16.65
N ALA A 44 11.80 3.03 17.13
CA ALA A 44 11.57 1.60 17.24
C ALA A 44 10.52 1.23 18.31
N GLU A 45 10.40 2.02 19.38
CA GLU A 45 9.42 1.79 20.45
C GLU A 45 7.98 1.93 19.92
N GLU A 46 7.67 3.04 19.26
CA GLU A 46 6.36 3.29 18.64
C GLU A 46 6.00 2.20 17.63
N THR A 47 6.97 1.81 16.79
CA THR A 47 6.81 0.73 15.82
C THR A 47 6.50 -0.60 16.53
N GLY A 48 7.22 -0.89 17.61
CA GLY A 48 6.98 -2.05 18.46
C GLY A 48 5.56 -2.05 19.06
N ARG A 49 5.08 -0.91 19.54
CA ARG A 49 3.71 -0.78 20.09
C ARG A 49 2.65 -1.07 19.04
N LEU A 50 2.81 -0.56 17.81
CA LEU A 50 1.90 -0.85 16.69
C LEU A 50 1.87 -2.36 16.39
N PHE A 51 3.04 -2.98 16.20
CA PHE A 51 3.12 -4.40 15.85
C PHE A 51 2.63 -5.31 16.98
N ALA A 52 2.91 -4.96 18.24
CA ALA A 52 2.38 -5.68 19.39
C ALA A 52 0.85 -5.60 19.49
N ALA A 53 0.27 -4.41 19.31
CA ALA A 53 -1.17 -4.21 19.32
C ALA A 53 -1.88 -4.92 18.15
N ALA A 54 -1.20 -5.14 17.02
CA ALA A 54 -1.69 -5.92 15.89
C ALA A 54 -1.51 -7.44 16.05
N GLY A 55 -0.79 -7.90 17.09
CA GLY A 55 -0.44 -9.31 17.29
C GLY A 55 0.66 -9.81 16.35
N LEU A 56 1.54 -8.91 15.86
CA LEU A 56 2.55 -9.16 14.84
C LEU A 56 3.99 -8.88 15.33
N SER A 57 4.25 -8.81 16.64
CA SER A 57 5.59 -8.50 17.18
C SER A 57 6.72 -9.34 16.56
N ALA A 58 6.47 -10.63 16.32
CA ALA A 58 7.43 -11.56 15.72
C ALA A 58 7.94 -11.10 14.34
N TRP A 59 7.16 -10.29 13.60
CA TRP A 59 7.55 -9.79 12.28
C TRP A 59 8.63 -8.72 12.33
N LEU A 60 8.85 -8.07 13.48
CA LEU A 60 9.97 -7.14 13.66
C LEU A 60 11.29 -7.88 13.85
N GLU A 61 11.26 -9.07 14.47
CA GLU A 61 12.43 -9.90 14.71
C GLU A 61 12.74 -10.82 13.52
N THR A 62 11.69 -11.44 12.98
CA THR A 62 11.76 -12.35 11.82
C THR A 62 10.78 -11.87 10.74
N PRO A 63 11.19 -10.89 9.92
CA PRO A 63 10.36 -10.35 8.85
C PRO A 63 9.92 -11.43 7.84
N PRO A 64 8.64 -11.50 7.44
CA PRO A 64 8.19 -12.45 6.44
C PRO A 64 8.85 -12.19 5.08
N GLY A 65 9.44 -13.24 4.49
CA GLY A 65 9.99 -13.21 3.13
C GLY A 65 8.99 -13.59 2.03
N GLU A 66 7.86 -14.17 2.41
CA GLU A 66 6.81 -14.66 1.52
C GLU A 66 5.54 -13.80 1.60
N MET A 67 4.56 -14.14 0.77
CA MET A 67 3.23 -13.53 0.82
C MET A 67 2.58 -13.77 2.18
N VAL A 68 1.93 -12.75 2.73
CA VAL A 68 1.31 -12.80 4.07
C VAL A 68 -0.22 -12.71 3.99
N PRO A 69 -0.97 -13.26 4.95
CA PRO A 69 -2.42 -13.13 5.01
C PRO A 69 -2.89 -11.66 5.04
N VAL A 70 -3.86 -11.33 4.18
CA VAL A 70 -4.52 -10.01 4.14
C VAL A 70 -5.07 -9.60 5.50
N PRO A 71 -5.77 -10.47 6.27
CA PRO A 71 -6.35 -10.07 7.56
C PRO A 71 -5.32 -9.62 8.60
N GLU A 72 -4.07 -10.05 8.50
CA GLU A 72 -2.99 -9.63 9.40
C GLU A 72 -2.56 -8.19 9.09
N VAL A 73 -2.39 -7.89 7.80
CA VAL A 73 -2.07 -6.53 7.35
C VAL A 73 -3.24 -5.59 7.59
N GLU A 74 -4.48 -6.00 7.35
CA GLU A 74 -5.66 -5.18 7.66
C GLU A 74 -5.73 -4.82 9.15
N ARG A 75 -5.48 -5.79 10.05
CA ARG A 75 -5.40 -5.50 11.49
C ARG A 75 -4.30 -4.51 11.82
N LEU A 76 -3.12 -4.64 11.20
CA LEU A 76 -2.02 -3.69 11.38
C LEU A 76 -2.43 -2.27 11.02
N TYR A 77 -3.05 -2.07 9.85
CA TYR A 77 -3.52 -0.75 9.42
C TYR A 77 -4.70 -0.25 10.25
N ALA A 78 -5.60 -1.12 10.70
CA ALA A 78 -6.70 -0.74 11.59
C ALA A 78 -6.18 -0.22 12.93
N VAL A 79 -5.17 -0.88 13.53
CA VAL A 79 -4.50 -0.41 14.74
C VAL A 79 -3.78 0.92 14.48
N LEU A 80 -3.07 1.03 13.35
CA LEU A 80 -2.36 2.26 12.98
C LEU A 80 -3.31 3.47 12.94
N TYR A 81 -4.43 3.36 12.22
CA TYR A 81 -5.40 4.46 12.09
C TYR A 81 -6.19 4.72 13.37
N ARG A 82 -6.30 3.73 14.27
CA ARG A 82 -6.94 3.89 15.59
C ARG A 82 -6.06 4.66 16.56
N ASP A 83 -4.77 4.32 16.62
CA ASP A 83 -3.86 4.76 17.69
C ASP A 83 -2.94 5.91 17.26
N TRP A 84 -2.73 6.12 15.95
CA TRP A 84 -1.97 7.23 15.37
C TRP A 84 -2.75 8.01 14.29
N PRO A 85 -4.01 8.42 14.54
CA PRO A 85 -4.88 8.97 13.50
C PRO A 85 -4.29 10.22 12.80
N GLU A 86 -3.52 11.05 13.52
CA GLU A 86 -2.93 12.27 12.97
C GLU A 86 -1.68 12.01 12.10
N THR A 87 -0.96 10.91 12.35
CA THR A 87 0.33 10.63 11.70
C THR A 87 0.31 9.43 10.76
N ALA A 88 -0.74 8.59 10.83
CA ALA A 88 -0.92 7.41 9.99
C ALA A 88 -0.74 7.71 8.50
N ALA A 89 -1.34 8.80 7.99
CA ALA A 89 -1.22 9.19 6.59
C ALA A 89 0.25 9.50 6.19
N ALA A 90 1.01 10.13 7.08
CA ALA A 90 2.42 10.44 6.85
C ALA A 90 3.27 9.16 6.84
N PHE A 91 3.03 8.23 7.77
CA PHE A 91 3.70 6.93 7.77
C PHE A 91 3.39 6.13 6.52
N CYS A 92 2.12 6.07 6.09
CA CYS A 92 1.70 5.40 4.85
C CYS A 92 2.36 6.02 3.62
N THR A 93 2.46 7.35 3.57
CA THR A 93 3.14 8.06 2.47
C THR A 93 4.62 7.67 2.41
N GLN A 94 5.31 7.69 3.55
CA GLN A 94 6.72 7.32 3.61
C GLN A 94 6.95 5.83 3.30
N ALA A 95 6.05 4.96 3.77
CA ALA A 95 6.05 3.54 3.43
C ALA A 95 5.85 3.31 1.93
N GLY A 96 4.99 4.12 1.28
CA GLY A 96 4.78 4.12 -0.16
C GLY A 96 6.06 4.47 -0.92
N TRP A 97 6.76 5.54 -0.53
CA TRP A 97 8.05 5.92 -1.13
C TRP A 97 9.09 4.81 -1.00
N ARG A 98 9.24 4.25 0.21
CA ARG A 98 10.15 3.13 0.46
C ARG A 98 9.80 1.89 -0.36
N THR A 99 8.50 1.62 -0.54
CA THR A 99 8.04 0.53 -1.40
C THR A 99 8.41 0.78 -2.86
N ALA A 100 8.26 2.02 -3.35
CA ALA A 100 8.65 2.39 -4.70
C ALA A 100 10.16 2.17 -4.92
N ASP A 101 11.00 2.63 -3.98
CA ASP A 101 12.45 2.43 -4.02
C ASP A 101 12.81 0.94 -4.02
N TYR A 102 12.18 0.14 -3.15
CA TYR A 102 12.36 -1.31 -3.12
C TYR A 102 12.00 -1.94 -4.47
N VAL A 103 10.86 -1.58 -5.06
CA VAL A 103 10.40 -2.13 -6.35
C VAL A 103 11.38 -1.74 -7.46
N ILE A 104 11.82 -0.49 -7.52
CA ILE A 104 12.78 -0.02 -8.52
C ILE A 104 14.10 -0.81 -8.42
N ALA A 105 14.61 -1.00 -7.21
CA ALA A 105 15.88 -1.68 -6.98
C ALA A 105 15.80 -3.19 -7.25
N ASN A 106 14.73 -3.84 -6.79
CA ASN A 106 14.66 -5.30 -6.67
C ASN A 106 13.73 -5.99 -7.69
N ARG A 107 12.80 -5.25 -8.31
CA ARG A 107 11.73 -5.84 -9.14
C ARG A 107 11.67 -5.30 -10.57
N ILE A 108 12.23 -4.11 -10.84
CA ILE A 108 12.31 -3.56 -12.20
C ILE A 108 13.69 -3.85 -12.80
N PRO A 109 13.80 -4.63 -13.90
CA PRO A 109 15.09 -4.92 -14.54
C PRO A 109 15.83 -3.66 -15.00
N ALA A 110 17.18 -3.71 -15.03
CA ALA A 110 18.02 -2.56 -15.40
C ALA A 110 17.68 -1.95 -16.77
N LEU A 111 17.41 -2.79 -17.76
CA LEU A 111 17.00 -2.35 -19.09
C LEU A 111 15.66 -1.58 -19.04
N ALA A 112 14.68 -2.09 -18.30
CA ALA A 112 13.39 -1.42 -18.13
C ALA A 112 13.56 -0.06 -17.42
N ARG A 113 14.46 0.04 -16.42
CA ARG A 113 14.80 1.33 -15.79
C ARG A 113 15.40 2.32 -16.79
N GLY A 114 16.27 1.85 -17.69
CA GLY A 114 16.84 2.68 -18.76
C GLY A 114 15.77 3.22 -19.71
N VAL A 115 14.88 2.34 -20.17
CA VAL A 115 13.74 2.73 -21.04
C VAL A 115 12.83 3.74 -20.35
N LEU A 116 12.46 3.49 -19.09
CA LEU A 116 11.60 4.40 -18.32
C LEU A 116 12.19 5.80 -18.18
N ARG A 117 13.52 5.91 -18.02
CA ARG A 117 14.23 7.20 -17.93
C ARG A 117 14.32 7.94 -19.26
N ALA A 118 14.29 7.23 -20.39
CA ALA A 118 14.36 7.83 -21.72
C ALA A 118 12.98 8.31 -22.24
N LEU A 119 11.89 7.76 -21.69
CA LEU A 119 10.54 8.12 -22.09
C LEU A 119 10.10 9.48 -21.52
N PRO A 120 9.24 10.24 -22.24
CA PRO A 120 8.55 11.39 -21.66
C PRO A 120 7.75 10.99 -20.42
N ALA A 121 7.70 11.87 -19.41
CA ALA A 121 7.12 11.55 -18.10
C ALA A 121 5.71 10.95 -18.16
N GLY A 122 4.84 11.46 -19.04
CA GLY A 122 3.48 10.92 -19.22
C GLY A 122 3.45 9.48 -19.75
N ALA A 123 4.34 9.14 -20.70
CA ALA A 123 4.44 7.79 -21.24
C ALA A 123 5.04 6.81 -20.22
N ALA A 124 6.08 7.26 -19.51
CA ALA A 124 6.69 6.48 -18.42
C ALA A 124 5.67 6.19 -17.31
N ALA A 125 4.89 7.20 -16.90
CA ALA A 125 3.83 7.06 -15.89
C ALA A 125 2.75 6.06 -16.35
N HIS A 126 2.30 6.14 -17.60
CA HIS A 126 1.30 5.19 -18.13
C HIS A 126 1.83 3.76 -18.17
N LEU A 127 3.07 3.55 -18.61
CA LEU A 127 3.69 2.22 -18.64
C LEU A 127 3.84 1.65 -17.22
N LEU A 128 4.31 2.48 -16.27
CA LEU A 128 4.45 2.10 -14.87
C LEU A 128 3.09 1.77 -14.25
N ALA A 129 2.08 2.61 -14.45
CA ALA A 129 0.72 2.38 -13.98
C ALA A 129 0.15 1.04 -14.47
N ARG A 130 0.35 0.71 -15.76
CA ARG A 130 -0.07 -0.59 -16.31
C ARG A 130 0.70 -1.75 -15.69
N ALA A 131 2.00 -1.61 -15.46
CA ALA A 131 2.80 -2.63 -14.80
C ALA A 131 2.36 -2.86 -13.35
N VAL A 132 2.10 -1.79 -12.60
CA VAL A 132 1.55 -1.86 -11.24
C VAL A 132 0.18 -2.53 -11.25
N ALA A 133 -0.72 -2.16 -12.17
CA ALA A 133 -2.04 -2.78 -12.28
C ALA A 133 -1.99 -4.29 -12.55
N ARG A 134 -1.03 -4.77 -13.36
CA ARG A 134 -0.83 -6.21 -13.60
C ARG A 134 -0.29 -6.95 -12.37
N ASN A 135 0.38 -6.25 -11.47
CA ASN A 135 0.91 -6.79 -10.21
C ASN A 135 0.07 -6.34 -9.00
N ALA A 136 -1.16 -5.87 -9.22
CA ALA A 136 -1.98 -5.27 -8.17
C ALA A 136 -2.23 -6.23 -7.00
N TRP A 137 -2.30 -7.54 -7.26
CA TRP A 137 -2.50 -8.56 -6.22
C TRP A 137 -1.45 -8.50 -5.10
N THR A 138 -0.20 -8.09 -5.38
CA THR A 138 0.84 -7.95 -4.34
C THR A 138 0.63 -6.74 -3.43
N PHE A 139 -0.23 -5.81 -3.80
CA PHE A 139 -0.51 -4.56 -3.08
C PHE A 139 -1.93 -4.48 -2.52
N ALA A 140 -2.89 -5.05 -3.25
CA ALA A 140 -4.30 -4.99 -2.92
C ALA A 140 -4.82 -6.30 -2.33
N GLY A 141 -4.03 -7.37 -2.35
CA GLY A 141 -4.50 -8.71 -2.03
C GLY A 141 -5.66 -9.10 -2.95
N GLU A 142 -6.84 -9.31 -2.36
CA GLU A 142 -8.11 -9.57 -3.08
C GLU A 142 -8.82 -8.30 -3.57
N GLY A 143 -8.32 -7.12 -3.22
CA GLY A 143 -8.88 -5.84 -3.63
C GLY A 143 -8.67 -5.53 -5.11
N THR A 144 -9.46 -4.59 -5.64
CA THR A 144 -9.32 -4.10 -7.02
C THR A 144 -8.54 -2.78 -7.04
N LEU A 145 -7.51 -2.69 -7.90
CA LEU A 145 -6.77 -1.45 -8.14
C LEU A 145 -7.36 -0.70 -9.34
N ARG A 146 -7.65 0.58 -9.16
CA ARG A 146 -7.97 1.50 -10.26
C ARG A 146 -6.97 2.65 -10.26
N VAL A 147 -6.30 2.86 -11.39
CA VAL A 147 -5.43 4.02 -11.60
C VAL A 147 -6.25 5.14 -12.23
N LEU A 148 -6.21 6.31 -11.61
CA LEU A 148 -6.87 7.52 -12.11
C LEU A 148 -5.82 8.49 -12.67
N PRO A 149 -6.15 9.31 -13.69
CA PRO A 149 -5.28 10.40 -14.11
C PRO A 149 -4.99 11.34 -12.95
N GLY A 150 -3.76 11.84 -12.87
CA GLY A 150 -3.42 12.91 -11.93
C GLY A 150 -3.92 14.24 -12.46
N ASP A 151 -4.59 15.02 -11.62
CA ASP A 151 -4.85 16.42 -11.87
C ASP A 151 -3.50 17.13 -11.84
N ARG A 152 -3.06 17.66 -12.99
CA ARG A 152 -1.85 18.50 -13.04
C ARG A 152 -2.11 19.87 -12.45
#